data_AF-A0A938CCN2-F1
#
_entry.id   AF-A0A938CCN2-F1
#
_cell.length_a   1.000
_cell.length_b   1.000
_cell.length_c   1.000
_cell.angle_alpha   90.00
_cell.angle_beta   90.00
_cell.angle_gamma   90.00
#
_symmetry.space_group_name_H-M   'P 1'
#
loop_
_entity.id
_entity.type
_entity.pdbx_description
1 polymer ?
#
loop_
_entity_poly.entity_id
_entity_poly.type
_entity_poly.pdbx_seq_one_letter_code
_entity_poly.pdbx_strand_id
1 'polypeptide(L)'
;MSKVEYSKTGESGDKNGFPCEQYVGKQDGQVVRELWVTDWDNLKGGSDARATFKSMAEFWQEAFGSMAAQAGENPMELFDAVDGFPVVAREMNGDQVESETTLKSVEEASVKPEAFQPPEGYQQQQMMQ
;
A
#
# COMPACT_ATOMS: atom_id res chain seq x y z
N MET A 1 -0.93 -3.24 19.85
CA MET A 1 0.19 -3.09 18.91
C MET A 1 0.33 -1.61 18.65
N SER A 2 1.56 -1.09 18.66
CA SER A 2 1.83 0.33 18.47
C SER A 2 1.67 0.69 17.00
N LYS A 3 1.22 1.91 16.70
CA LYS A 3 1.08 2.39 15.33
C LYS A 3 2.47 2.60 14.70
N VAL A 4 2.61 2.28 13.41
CA VAL A 4 3.83 2.61 12.65
C VAL A 4 3.83 4.10 12.32
N GLU A 5 4.90 4.80 12.68
CA GLU A 5 5.11 6.21 12.37
C GLU A 5 6.08 6.36 11.20
N TYR A 6 5.66 7.08 10.16
CA TYR A 6 6.47 7.33 8.98
C TYR A 6 7.13 8.70 9.02
N SER A 7 8.40 8.77 8.65
CA SER A 7 9.10 10.04 8.48
C SER A 7 10.06 9.99 7.29
N LYS A 8 10.20 11.13 6.61
CA LYS A 8 11.19 11.31 5.54
C LYS A 8 12.61 11.25 6.12
N THR A 9 13.51 10.56 5.43
CA THR A 9 14.93 10.52 5.81
C THR A 9 15.72 11.72 5.25
N GLY A 10 15.17 12.37 4.22
CA GLY A 10 15.87 13.38 3.42
C GLY A 10 16.68 12.78 2.27
N GLU A 11 16.76 11.46 2.16
CA GLU A 11 17.34 10.80 1.00
C GLU A 11 16.38 10.83 -0.19
N SER A 12 16.94 11.03 -1.37
CA SER A 12 16.23 10.98 -2.65
C SER A 12 17.03 10.17 -3.66
N GLY A 13 16.35 9.61 -4.66
CA GLY A 13 16.99 8.82 -5.69
C GLY A 13 16.01 8.28 -6.72
N ASP A 14 16.55 7.72 -7.79
CA ASP A 14 15.76 7.00 -8.78
C ASP A 14 15.56 5.54 -8.34
N LYS A 15 14.32 5.05 -8.39
CA LYS A 15 13.99 3.63 -8.26
C LYS A 15 13.19 3.21 -9.48
N ASN A 16 13.73 2.29 -10.27
CA ASN A 16 13.09 1.78 -11.48
C ASN A 16 12.58 2.86 -12.45
N GLY A 17 13.31 3.97 -12.59
CA GLY A 17 12.94 5.08 -13.47
C GLY A 17 11.95 6.07 -12.86
N PHE A 18 11.63 5.93 -11.56
CA PHE A 18 10.77 6.86 -10.84
C PHE A 18 11.60 7.67 -9.83
N PRO A 19 11.52 9.01 -9.85
CA PRO A 19 12.15 9.83 -8.82
C PRO A 19 11.43 9.60 -7.49
N CYS A 20 12.18 9.26 -6.46
CA CYS A 20 11.66 8.86 -5.16
C CYS A 20 12.33 9.61 -4.01
N GLU A 21 11.58 9.78 -2.93
CA GLU A 21 12.08 10.15 -1.61
C GLU A 21 11.97 8.95 -0.66
N GLN A 22 12.95 8.80 0.23
CA GLN A 22 12.94 7.71 1.18
C GLN A 22 12.19 8.09 2.46
N TYR A 23 11.36 7.16 2.92
CA TYR A 23 10.70 7.19 4.22
C TYR A 23 11.12 5.97 5.03
N VAL A 24 11.12 6.14 6.35
CA VAL A 24 11.24 5.03 7.31
C VAL A 24 9.98 4.97 8.17
N GLY A 25 9.41 3.77 8.26
CA GLY A 25 8.34 3.42 9.18
C GLY A 25 8.95 2.84 10.46
N LYS A 26 8.66 3.45 11.60
CA LYS A 26 9.13 2.99 12.91
C LYS A 26 7.96 2.54 13.78
N GLN A 27 8.16 1.42 14.47
CA GLN A 27 7.26 0.93 15.50
C GLN A 27 8.08 0.70 16.77
N ASP A 28 7.64 1.29 17.90
CA ASP A 28 8.35 1.19 19.18
C ASP A 28 9.84 1.61 19.11
N GLY A 29 10.14 2.58 18.23
CA GLY A 29 11.49 3.10 18.00
C GLY A 29 12.36 2.24 17.07
N GLN A 30 11.89 1.06 16.66
CA GLN A 30 12.58 0.18 15.71
C GLN A 30 12.09 0.45 14.29
N VAL A 31 13.01 0.41 13.31
CA VAL A 31 12.63 0.47 11.90
C VAL A 31 11.99 -0.85 11.52
N VAL A 32 10.74 -0.80 11.09
CA VAL A 32 9.98 -1.97 10.64
C VAL A 32 9.66 -1.89 9.14
N ARG A 33 9.78 -0.70 8.54
CA ARG A 33 9.53 -0.51 7.12
C ARG A 33 10.46 0.53 6.51
N GLU A 34 10.96 0.27 5.32
CA GLU A 34 11.61 1.27 4.48
C GLU A 34 10.81 1.45 3.19
N LEU A 35 10.60 2.69 2.78
CA LEU A 35 9.85 3.02 1.57
C LEU A 35 10.65 3.96 0.69
N TRP A 36 10.60 3.71 -0.61
CA TRP A 36 10.95 4.69 -1.63
C TRP A 36 9.67 5.11 -2.32
N VAL A 37 9.27 6.35 -2.11
CA VAL A 37 7.97 6.87 -2.50
C VAL A 37 8.14 7.87 -3.63
N THR A 38 7.42 7.67 -4.73
CA THR A 38 7.33 8.63 -5.83
C THR A 38 6.04 9.42 -5.76
N ASP A 39 6.03 10.61 -6.35
CA ASP A 39 4.80 11.38 -6.52
C ASP A 39 3.80 10.62 -7.42
N TRP A 40 2.52 10.72 -7.10
CA TRP A 40 1.43 10.15 -7.90
C TRP A 40 1.45 10.64 -9.35
N ASP A 41 1.87 11.89 -9.58
CA ASP A 41 1.96 12.48 -10.92
C ASP A 41 3.05 11.83 -11.80
N ASN A 42 4.00 11.11 -11.21
CA ASN A 42 5.00 10.34 -11.94
C ASN A 42 4.46 8.99 -12.45
N LEU A 43 3.29 8.57 -11.98
CA LEU A 43 2.65 7.32 -12.38
C LEU A 43 1.57 7.59 -13.42
N LYS A 44 1.57 6.80 -14.50
CA LYS A 44 0.48 6.85 -15.47
C LYS A 44 -0.83 6.44 -14.78
N GLY A 45 -1.81 7.34 -14.73
CA GLY A 45 -3.08 7.13 -14.01
C GLY A 45 -2.98 7.25 -12.49
N GLY A 46 -1.89 7.79 -11.94
CA GLY A 46 -1.66 7.89 -10.50
C GLY A 46 -2.71 8.72 -9.76
N SER A 47 -3.25 9.78 -10.36
CA SER A 47 -4.35 10.57 -9.79
C SER A 47 -5.60 9.74 -9.56
N ASP A 48 -5.97 8.92 -10.55
CA ASP A 48 -7.17 8.08 -10.51
C ASP A 48 -6.98 6.93 -9.53
N ALA A 49 -5.77 6.35 -9.50
CA ALA A 49 -5.39 5.36 -8.51
C ALA A 49 -5.50 5.93 -7.09
N ARG A 50 -4.94 7.12 -6.83
CA ARG A 50 -5.04 7.81 -5.52
C ARG A 50 -6.49 8.02 -5.10
N ALA A 51 -7.34 8.50 -6.00
CA ALA A 51 -8.76 8.71 -5.73
C ALA A 51 -9.49 7.39 -5.44
N THR A 52 -9.18 6.34 -6.19
CA THR A 52 -9.75 4.99 -6.00
C THR A 52 -9.33 4.41 -4.67
N PHE A 53 -8.04 4.49 -4.32
CA PHE A 53 -7.48 4.08 -3.05
C PHE A 53 -8.19 4.79 -1.88
N LYS A 54 -8.34 6.10 -1.95
CA LYS A 54 -9.08 6.87 -0.93
C LYS A 54 -10.53 6.38 -0.79
N SER A 55 -11.23 6.17 -1.92
CA SER A 55 -12.61 5.70 -1.92
C SER A 55 -12.74 4.29 -1.30
N MET A 56 -11.76 3.42 -1.53
CA MET A 56 -11.71 2.09 -0.90
C MET A 56 -11.45 2.19 0.60
N ALA A 57 -10.59 3.10 1.07
CA ALA A 57 -10.38 3.33 2.49
C ALA A 57 -11.66 3.78 3.19
N GLU A 58 -12.36 4.74 2.60
CA GLU A 58 -13.65 5.24 3.09
C GLU A 58 -14.68 4.10 3.17
N PHE A 59 -14.83 3.33 2.09
CA PHE A 59 -15.69 2.15 2.09
C PHE A 59 -15.31 1.13 3.18
N TRP A 60 -14.02 0.86 3.38
CA TRP A 60 -13.57 -0.10 4.39
C TRP A 60 -13.89 0.38 5.81
N GLN A 61 -13.72 1.68 6.08
CA GLN A 61 -14.07 2.30 7.36
C GLN A 61 -15.59 2.24 7.60
N GLU A 62 -16.40 2.50 6.58
CA GLU A 62 -17.86 2.41 6.68
C GLU A 62 -18.34 0.96 6.88
N ALA A 63 -17.82 0.03 6.09
CA ALA A 63 -18.26 -1.37 6.08
C ALA A 63 -17.77 -2.15 7.31
N PHE A 64 -16.58 -1.83 7.81
CA PHE A 64 -15.91 -2.62 8.84
C PHE A 64 -15.50 -1.82 10.08
N GLY A 65 -15.85 -0.54 10.24
CA GLY A 65 -15.27 0.35 11.26
C GLY A 65 -15.13 -0.22 12.70
N SER A 66 -16.06 -1.06 13.18
CA SER A 66 -15.93 -1.73 14.49
C SER A 66 -15.12 -3.04 14.47
N MET A 67 -15.01 -3.71 13.32
CA MET A 67 -14.21 -4.94 13.09
C MET A 67 -12.81 -4.65 12.50
N ALA A 68 -12.60 -3.51 11.87
CA ALA A 68 -11.38 -3.12 11.19
C ALA A 68 -10.20 -3.04 12.16
N ALA A 69 -10.46 -2.65 13.41
CA ALA A 69 -9.47 -2.67 14.48
C ALA A 69 -8.97 -4.09 14.84
N GLN A 70 -9.70 -5.15 14.48
CA GLN A 70 -9.29 -6.54 14.65
C GLN A 70 -8.68 -7.17 13.39
N ALA A 71 -8.79 -6.52 12.22
CA ALA A 71 -8.45 -7.10 10.92
C ALA A 71 -6.95 -7.01 10.54
N GLY A 72 -6.11 -6.43 11.39
CA GLY A 72 -4.68 -6.23 11.14
C GLY A 72 -4.34 -4.80 10.71
N GLU A 73 -3.10 -4.57 10.24
CA GLU A 73 -2.70 -3.27 9.70
C GLU A 73 -3.52 -2.94 8.46
N ASN A 74 -4.18 -1.77 8.47
CA ASN A 74 -4.91 -1.28 7.31
C ASN A 74 -3.89 -0.82 6.25
N PRO A 75 -3.83 -1.45 5.06
CA PRO A 75 -2.91 -1.06 4.00
C PRO A 75 -3.11 0.40 3.57
N MET A 76 -4.28 0.98 3.85
CA MET A 76 -4.62 2.36 3.57
C MET A 76 -3.92 3.36 4.50
N GLU A 77 -3.57 2.97 5.73
CA GLU A 77 -2.86 3.86 6.65
C GLU A 77 -1.47 4.26 6.13
N LEU A 78 -0.85 3.38 5.34
CA LEU A 78 0.39 3.69 4.64
C LEU A 78 0.21 4.88 3.70
N PHE A 79 -0.83 4.84 2.86
CA PHE A 79 -1.09 5.87 1.85
C PHE A 79 -1.55 7.20 2.44
N ASP A 80 -2.14 7.19 3.64
CA ASP A 80 -2.44 8.41 4.38
C ASP A 80 -1.19 9.02 5.02
N ALA A 81 -0.21 8.18 5.39
CA ALA A 81 1.01 8.61 6.08
C ALA A 81 2.13 9.06 5.14
N VAL A 82 2.10 8.62 3.87
CA VAL A 82 3.08 9.03 2.84
C VAL A 82 2.37 9.69 1.67
N ASP A 83 2.83 10.87 1.27
CA ASP A 83 2.23 11.63 0.16
C ASP A 83 2.78 11.15 -1.19
N GLY A 84 2.43 9.93 -1.57
CA GLY A 84 2.89 9.33 -2.82
C GLY A 84 2.64 7.83 -2.89
N PHE A 85 3.18 7.20 -3.94
CA PHE A 85 3.09 5.76 -4.14
C PHE A 85 4.45 5.07 -3.86
N PRO A 86 4.48 3.99 -3.07
CA PRO A 86 5.71 3.26 -2.80
C PRO A 86 6.17 2.48 -4.04
N VAL A 87 7.29 2.90 -4.63
CA VAL A 87 7.97 2.18 -5.73
C VAL A 87 8.77 1.00 -5.19
N VAL A 88 9.34 1.15 -3.99
CA VAL A 88 9.95 0.05 -3.24
C VAL A 88 9.40 0.12 -1.81
N ALA A 89 8.93 -1.01 -1.30
CA ALA A 89 8.55 -1.18 0.10
C ALA A 89 9.27 -2.40 0.66
N ARG A 90 9.98 -2.23 1.77
CA ARG A 90 10.67 -3.31 2.49
C ARG A 90 10.11 -3.45 3.88
N GLU A 91 9.71 -4.65 4.25
CA GLU A 91 9.46 -5.01 5.64
C GLU A 91 10.79 -5.43 6.27
N MET A 92 11.06 -4.89 7.45
CA MET A 92 12.32 -5.06 8.16
C MET A 92 12.10 -5.87 9.44
N ASN A 93 13.00 -6.80 9.72
CA ASN A 93 13.14 -7.47 11.00
C ASN A 93 14.54 -7.17 11.56
N GLY A 94 14.63 -6.09 12.35
CA GLY A 94 15.91 -5.49 12.71
C GLY A 94 16.63 -4.95 11.47
N ASP A 95 17.88 -5.35 11.27
CA ASP A 95 18.70 -4.92 10.13
C ASP A 95 18.50 -5.80 8.87
N GLN A 96 17.60 -6.80 8.94
CA GLN A 96 17.34 -7.72 7.84
C GLN A 96 16.03 -7.37 7.12
N VAL A 97 16.09 -7.33 5.79
CA VAL A 97 14.88 -7.27 4.95
C VAL A 97 14.19 -8.63 4.99
N GLU A 98 12.97 -8.67 5.52
CA GLU A 98 12.13 -9.87 5.56
C GLU A 98 11.37 -10.04 4.24
N SER A 99 10.83 -8.94 3.70
CA SER A 99 10.18 -8.94 2.39
C SER A 99 10.40 -7.62 1.67
N GLU A 100 10.41 -7.67 0.34
CA GLU A 100 10.50 -6.49 -0.51
C GLU A 100 9.45 -6.58 -1.62
N THR A 101 8.70 -5.51 -1.81
CA THR A 101 7.82 -5.30 -2.95
C THR A 101 8.34 -4.14 -3.78
N THR A 102 8.42 -4.34 -5.09
CA THR A 102 8.98 -3.36 -6.01
C THR A 102 8.08 -3.18 -7.23
N LEU A 103 7.68 -1.94 -7.50
CA LEU A 103 6.96 -1.55 -8.71
C LEU A 103 7.88 -1.69 -9.92
N LYS A 104 7.51 -2.57 -10.85
CA LYS A 104 8.30 -2.82 -12.07
C LYS A 104 7.84 -1.97 -13.25
N SER A 105 6.54 -1.78 -13.40
CA SER A 105 5.95 -1.06 -14.53
C SER A 105 4.51 -0.65 -14.20
N VAL A 106 4.03 0.39 -14.88
CA VAL A 106 2.64 0.83 -14.84
C VAL A 106 2.11 0.84 -16.27
N GLU A 107 0.95 0.23 -16.47
CA GLU A 107 0.26 0.21 -17.74
C GLU A 107 -1.23 0.51 -17.56
N GLU A 108 -1.85 0.97 -18.64
CA GLU A 108 -3.29 1.21 -18.69
C GLU A 108 -3.88 0.22 -19.69
N ALA A 109 -4.85 -0.56 -19.24
CA ALA A 109 -5.50 -1.57 -20.05
C ALA A 109 -6.98 -1.68 -19.70
N SER A 110 -7.81 -1.99 -20.70
CA SER A 110 -9.20 -2.38 -20.47
C SER A 110 -9.27 -3.85 -20.09
N VAL A 111 -9.69 -4.13 -18.86
CA VAL A 111 -9.88 -5.49 -18.35
C VAL A 111 -11.32 -5.92 -18.62
N LYS A 112 -11.51 -7.15 -19.12
CA LYS A 112 -12.85 -7.67 -19.36
C LYS A 112 -13.54 -8.03 -18.04
N PRO A 113 -14.87 -7.86 -17.91
CA PRO A 113 -15.60 -8.17 -16.67
C PRO A 113 -15.39 -9.60 -16.16
N GLU A 114 -15.17 -10.57 -17.06
CA GLU A 114 -14.96 -11.97 -16.70
C GLU A 114 -13.68 -12.19 -15.89
N ALA A 115 -12.71 -11.28 -15.95
CA ALA A 115 -11.49 -11.36 -15.15
C ALA A 115 -11.73 -11.14 -13.64
N PHE A 116 -12.88 -10.58 -13.28
CA PHE A 116 -13.29 -10.37 -11.88
C PHE A 116 -14.20 -11.48 -11.36
N GLN A 117 -14.53 -12.48 -12.19
CA GLN A 117 -15.32 -13.62 -11.75
C GLN A 117 -14.43 -14.65 -11.02
N PRO A 118 -14.96 -15.29 -9.96
CA PRO A 118 -14.24 -16.36 -9.31
C PRO A 118 -13.99 -17.52 -10.30
N PRO A 119 -12.85 -18.23 -10.21
CA PRO A 119 -12.59 -19.38 -11.06
C PRO A 119 -13.66 -20.47 -10.90
N GLU A 120 -13.77 -21.35 -11.91
CA GLU A 120 -14.70 -22.49 -11.86
C GLU A 120 -14.43 -23.37 -10.63
N GLY A 121 -15.51 -23.82 -9.97
CA GLY A 121 -15.43 -24.67 -8.78
C GLY A 121 -15.35 -23.93 -7.44
N TYR A 122 -15.25 -22.60 -7.45
CA TYR A 122 -15.35 -21.80 -6.22
C TYR A 122 -16.80 -21.82 -5.71
N GLN A 123 -16.95 -22.14 -4.43
CA GLN A 123 -18.24 -22.10 -3.74
C GLN A 123 -18.31 -20.87 -2.85
N GLN A 124 -19.41 -20.13 -2.94
CA GLN A 124 -19.66 -19.00 -2.07
C GLN A 124 -19.77 -19.48 -0.62
N GLN A 125 -18.86 -19.01 0.24
CA GLN A 125 -18.98 -19.17 1.68
C GLN A 125 -19.78 -18.00 2.24
N GLN A 126 -20.80 -18.29 3.04
CA GLN A 126 -21.44 -17.25 3.84
C GLN A 126 -20.63 -17.08 5.12
N MET A 127 -20.09 -15.88 5.36
CA MET A 127 -19.54 -15.57 6.68
C MET A 127 -20.72 -15.57 7.66
N MET A 128 -20.68 -16.46 8.64
CA MET A 128 -21.69 -16.49 9.71
C MET A 128 -21.61 -15.14 10.44
N GLN A 129 -22.74 -14.42 10.47
CA GLN A 129 -22.90 -13.20 11.27
C GLN A 129 -22.83 -13.51 12.76
#